data_AF-A0A8C5D0A6-F1
#
_entry.id   AF-A0A8C5D0A6-F1
#
_cell.length_a   1.000
_cell.length_b   1.000
_cell.length_c   1.000
_cell.angle_alpha   90.00
_cell.angle_beta   90.00
_cell.angle_gamma   90.00
#
_symmetry.space_group_name_H-M   'P 1'
#
loop_
_entity.id
_entity.type
_entity.pdbx_description
1 polymer ?
#
loop_
_entity_poly.entity_id
_entity_poly.type
_entity_poly.pdbx_seq_one_letter_code
_entity_poly.pdbx_strand_id
1 'polypeptide(L)'
;MAEQQQFYLLLGNLMSPDNGIRKQSEETYDGIPGQNKVTFLLQAVRDATGTEEVKQMAAVLLRRLLSSSFEEIYPGLTVEMQTAVKTELLASIQTEASPNIRKKVCDIAAELSRNLVGDDGNNQWPELLKFLFDSVNSQDVSLRESALHIFWNFPGIFGNQQQHYMEVIKRMLVQCMQDQENPQIRTLAARAAASFVLSNEGNTPLLKHFSDLLPGILQVVNESCYQADDSVLKSLVEIADTAPKYLRPNLEATLQLSLKLCADTNLNNMQRQLALEVIVTLSETAAAMLRKHTAIVAQIPQMLAMMVDLEEDEEWAMTDELEEDDFDSNAVAGESALDRIACGLGGKIVLPMIKQHIMTMLQNRRQPAATSQSTHSTS
;
A
#
# COMPACT_ATOMS: atom_id res chain seq x y z
N MET A 1 -14.41 16.51 33.23
CA MET A 1 -14.89 17.57 32.30
C MET A 1 -13.87 18.68 32.11
N ALA A 2 -13.37 19.36 33.16
CA ALA A 2 -12.39 20.43 33.00
C ALA A 2 -11.05 19.96 32.38
N GLU A 3 -10.48 18.84 32.85
CA GLU A 3 -9.23 18.29 32.30
C GLU A 3 -9.38 17.83 30.84
N GLN A 4 -10.52 17.23 30.49
CA GLN A 4 -10.82 16.80 29.12
C GLN A 4 -10.92 18.01 28.17
N GLN A 5 -11.53 19.10 28.61
CA GLN A 5 -11.63 20.32 27.81
C GLN A 5 -10.27 20.99 27.59
N GLN A 6 -9.39 20.94 28.60
CA GLN A 6 -8.00 21.37 28.45
C GLN A 6 -7.22 20.47 27.50
N PHE A 7 -7.48 19.16 27.51
CA PHE A 7 -6.84 18.22 26.58
C PHE A 7 -7.24 18.48 25.12
N TYR A 8 -8.51 18.82 24.85
CA TYR A 8 -8.92 19.22 23.50
C TYR A 8 -8.20 20.48 23.00
N LEU A 9 -8.04 21.47 23.88
CA LEU A 9 -7.28 22.67 23.55
C LEU A 9 -5.80 22.32 23.25
N LEU A 10 -5.22 21.42 24.05
CA LEU A 10 -3.86 20.91 23.83
C LEU A 10 -3.72 20.24 22.45
N LEU A 11 -4.67 19.38 22.07
CA LEU A 11 -4.69 18.74 20.74
C LEU A 11 -4.77 19.78 19.62
N GLY A 12 -5.57 20.83 19.78
CA GLY A 12 -5.63 21.94 18.83
C GLY A 12 -4.28 22.66 18.70
N ASN A 13 -3.62 22.94 19.83
CA ASN A 13 -2.34 23.65 19.85
C ASN A 13 -1.18 22.85 19.25
N LEU A 14 -1.23 21.51 19.32
CA LEU A 14 -0.27 20.62 18.64
C LEU A 14 -0.32 20.76 17.11
N MET A 15 -1.43 21.28 16.56
CA MET A 15 -1.60 21.54 15.13
C MET A 15 -1.37 23.01 14.75
N SER A 16 -0.91 23.84 15.70
CA SER A 16 -0.68 25.26 15.44
C SER A 16 0.44 25.47 14.40
N PRO A 17 0.29 26.44 13.48
CA PRO A 17 1.38 26.85 12.58
C PRO A 17 2.52 27.56 13.32
N ASP A 18 2.28 28.03 14.56
CA ASP A 18 3.31 28.64 15.40
C ASP A 18 4.17 27.55 16.07
N ASN A 19 5.45 27.50 15.71
CA ASN A 19 6.41 26.54 16.23
C ASN A 19 6.61 26.64 17.75
N GLY A 20 6.50 27.83 18.35
CA GLY A 20 6.61 28.02 19.78
C GLY A 20 5.44 27.40 20.53
N ILE A 21 4.22 27.65 20.06
CA ILE A 21 2.99 27.05 20.62
C ILE A 21 3.02 25.53 20.48
N ARG A 22 3.39 25.04 19.30
CA ARG A 22 3.46 23.60 19.02
C ARG A 22 4.48 22.90 19.92
N LYS A 23 5.70 23.43 20.02
CA LYS A 23 6.76 22.85 20.86
C LYS A 23 6.39 22.84 22.35
N GLN A 24 5.80 23.92 22.86
CA GLN A 24 5.33 23.96 24.24
C GLN A 24 4.21 22.94 24.50
N SER A 25 3.34 22.73 23.52
CA SER A 25 2.25 21.76 23.59
C SER A 25 2.76 20.32 23.53
N GLU A 26 3.80 20.05 22.74
CA GLU A 26 4.49 18.75 22.70
C GLU A 26 5.11 18.42 24.06
N GLU A 27 5.86 19.35 24.67
CA GLU A 27 6.44 19.18 26.01
C GLU A 27 5.35 18.94 27.07
N THR A 28 4.23 19.67 26.98
CA THR A 28 3.08 19.49 27.87
C THR A 28 2.44 18.12 27.69
N TYR A 29 2.24 17.69 26.44
CA TYR A 29 1.70 16.37 26.10
C TYR A 29 2.61 15.26 26.61
N ASP A 30 3.92 15.37 26.40
CA ASP A 30 4.90 14.37 26.83
C ASP A 30 4.89 14.15 28.35
N GLY A 31 4.69 15.22 29.13
CA GLY A 31 4.54 15.16 30.59
C GLY A 31 3.27 14.48 31.12
N ILE A 32 2.27 14.19 30.28
CA ILE A 32 1.03 13.50 30.71
C ILE A 32 1.33 12.00 30.94
N PRO A 33 0.93 11.41 32.08
CA PRO A 33 1.08 9.97 32.31
C PRO A 33 0.43 9.12 31.22
N GLY A 34 1.10 8.04 30.80
CA GLY A 34 0.64 7.18 29.70
C GLY A 34 -0.79 6.65 29.87
N GLN A 35 -1.16 6.27 31.10
CA GLN A 35 -2.51 5.78 31.42
C GLN A 35 -3.59 6.84 31.16
N ASN A 36 -3.29 8.10 31.49
CA ASN A 36 -4.19 9.24 31.25
C ASN A 36 -4.25 9.56 29.76
N LYS A 37 -3.12 9.50 29.04
CA LYS A 37 -3.07 9.68 27.59
C LYS A 37 -4.03 8.73 26.87
N VAL A 38 -4.00 7.43 27.19
CA VAL A 38 -4.91 6.44 26.57
C VAL A 38 -6.37 6.85 26.75
N THR A 39 -6.76 7.23 27.97
CA THR A 39 -8.14 7.61 28.28
C THR A 39 -8.55 8.89 27.55
N PHE A 40 -7.73 9.94 27.62
CA PHE A 40 -8.04 11.23 27.01
C PHE A 40 -8.09 11.18 25.48
N LEU A 41 -7.15 10.46 24.85
CA LEU A 41 -7.12 10.26 23.41
C LEU A 41 -8.33 9.45 22.93
N LEU A 42 -8.68 8.37 23.62
CA LEU A 42 -9.84 7.55 23.26
C LEU A 42 -11.15 8.34 23.38
N GLN A 43 -11.30 9.14 24.42
CA GLN A 43 -12.45 10.05 24.56
C GLN A 43 -12.50 11.07 23.43
N ALA A 44 -11.35 11.64 23.05
CA ALA A 44 -11.29 12.61 21.96
C ALA A 44 -11.63 12.01 20.59
N VAL A 45 -11.22 10.77 20.33
CA VAL A 45 -11.61 10.03 19.12
C VAL A 45 -13.11 9.77 19.07
N ARG A 46 -13.74 9.51 20.22
CA ARG A 46 -15.18 9.19 20.33
C ARG A 46 -16.10 10.39 20.30
N ASP A 47 -15.57 11.57 20.54
CA ASP A 47 -16.38 12.77 20.69
C ASP A 47 -17.05 13.14 19.37
N ALA A 48 -18.36 12.88 19.29
CA ALA A 48 -19.17 13.22 18.13
C ALA A 48 -19.29 14.73 17.91
N THR A 49 -18.97 15.55 18.91
CA THR A 49 -18.97 17.02 18.83
C THR A 49 -17.60 17.61 18.50
N GLY A 50 -16.54 16.78 18.53
CA GLY A 50 -15.19 17.19 18.19
C GLY A 50 -15.00 17.42 16.68
N THR A 51 -14.10 18.34 16.32
CA THR A 51 -13.76 18.57 14.90
C THR A 51 -12.97 17.39 14.33
N GLU A 52 -13.04 17.20 13.01
CA GLU A 52 -12.38 16.07 12.36
C GLU A 52 -10.85 16.09 12.54
N GLU A 53 -10.24 17.28 12.54
CA GLU A 53 -8.80 17.47 12.75
C GLU A 53 -8.36 17.01 14.14
N VAL A 54 -9.13 17.36 15.18
CA VAL A 54 -8.86 16.96 16.56
C VAL A 54 -9.01 15.44 16.72
N LYS A 55 -10.06 14.85 16.15
CA LYS A 55 -10.25 13.39 16.14
C LYS A 55 -9.11 12.69 15.41
N GLN A 56 -8.69 13.23 14.26
CA GLN A 56 -7.58 12.70 13.48
C GLN A 56 -6.26 12.75 14.25
N MET A 57 -5.94 13.88 14.90
CA MET A 57 -4.75 14.01 15.74
C MET A 57 -4.78 13.03 16.90
N ALA A 58 -5.91 12.95 17.62
CA ALA A 58 -6.07 12.01 18.72
C ALA A 58 -5.89 10.55 18.28
N ALA A 59 -6.45 10.17 17.13
CA ALA A 59 -6.33 8.81 16.62
C ALA A 59 -4.89 8.45 16.23
N VAL A 60 -4.17 9.37 15.59
CA VAL A 60 -2.76 9.19 15.21
C VAL A 60 -1.87 9.07 16.46
N LEU A 61 -2.08 9.94 17.45
CA LEU A 61 -1.33 9.90 18.71
C LEU A 61 -1.62 8.62 19.51
N LEU A 62 -2.86 8.15 19.54
CA LEU A 62 -3.22 6.91 20.23
C LEU A 62 -2.57 5.69 19.56
N ARG A 63 -2.62 5.62 18.22
CA ARG A 63 -1.91 4.56 17.48
C ARG A 63 -0.42 4.58 17.80
N ARG A 64 0.22 5.75 17.72
CA ARG A 64 1.66 5.91 17.99
C ARG A 64 2.01 5.48 19.41
N LEU A 65 1.19 5.85 20.40
CA LEU A 65 1.38 5.46 21.80
C LEU A 65 1.35 3.93 21.98
N LEU A 66 0.41 3.26 21.32
CA LEU A 66 0.31 1.80 21.33
C LEU A 66 1.42 1.11 20.53
N SER A 67 2.00 1.76 19.53
CA SER A 67 3.16 1.20 18.81
C SER A 67 4.47 1.36 19.59
N SER A 68 4.71 2.51 20.22
CA SER A 68 6.02 2.84 20.80
C SER A 68 6.16 2.49 22.28
N SER A 69 5.05 2.42 23.01
CA SER A 69 5.05 2.40 24.49
C SER A 69 4.02 1.44 25.07
N PHE A 70 3.61 0.41 24.31
CA PHE A 70 2.62 -0.57 24.75
C PHE A 70 3.00 -1.21 26.09
N GLU A 71 4.19 -1.82 26.17
CA GLU A 71 4.66 -2.57 27.35
C GLU A 71 4.72 -1.73 28.63
N GLU A 72 4.98 -0.42 28.50
CA GLU A 72 5.04 0.49 29.64
C GLU A 72 3.64 0.91 30.11
N ILE A 73 2.68 1.02 29.19
CA ILE A 73 1.41 1.69 29.44
C ILE A 73 0.29 0.67 29.65
N TYR A 74 0.05 -0.19 28.66
CA TYR A 74 -1.15 -1.02 28.59
C TYR A 74 -1.19 -2.09 29.70
N PRO A 75 -0.10 -2.82 29.99
CA PRO A 75 -0.07 -3.76 31.12
C PRO A 75 -0.28 -3.09 32.49
N GLY A 76 0.06 -1.81 32.62
CA GLY A 76 -0.15 -1.03 33.84
C GLY A 76 -1.58 -0.54 34.07
N LEU A 77 -2.45 -0.63 33.06
CA LEU A 77 -3.88 -0.29 33.18
C LEU A 77 -4.62 -1.34 34.01
N THR A 78 -5.69 -0.94 34.70
CA THR A 78 -6.56 -1.93 35.36
C THR A 78 -7.28 -2.78 34.32
N VAL A 79 -7.72 -3.98 34.72
CA VAL A 79 -8.45 -4.90 33.83
C VAL A 79 -9.73 -4.25 33.30
N GLU A 80 -10.40 -3.44 34.13
CA GLU A 80 -11.58 -2.67 33.72
C GLU A 80 -11.24 -1.64 32.65
N MET A 81 -10.13 -0.92 32.79
CA MET A 81 -9.67 0.06 31.79
C MET A 81 -9.28 -0.62 30.48
N GLN A 82 -8.55 -1.74 30.53
CA GLN A 82 -8.22 -2.53 29.33
C GLN A 82 -9.49 -3.00 28.61
N THR A 83 -10.46 -3.50 29.36
CA THR A 83 -11.75 -3.95 28.81
C THR A 83 -12.54 -2.79 28.20
N ALA A 84 -12.54 -1.62 28.86
CA ALA A 84 -13.17 -0.41 28.34
C ALA A 84 -12.53 0.04 27.03
N VAL A 85 -11.19 0.11 26.95
CA VAL A 85 -10.47 0.48 25.72
C VAL A 85 -10.87 -0.43 24.56
N LYS A 86 -10.82 -1.75 24.76
CA LYS A 86 -11.24 -2.72 23.74
C LYS A 86 -12.68 -2.51 23.28
N THR A 87 -13.62 -2.40 24.23
CA THR A 87 -15.05 -2.25 23.93
C THR A 87 -15.34 -0.94 23.19
N GLU A 88 -14.73 0.15 23.64
CA GLU A 88 -14.93 1.47 23.10
C GLU A 88 -14.33 1.65 21.71
N LEU A 89 -13.19 1.03 21.42
CA LEU A 89 -12.62 1.03 20.06
C LEU A 89 -13.55 0.36 19.06
N LEU A 90 -14.10 -0.82 19.39
CA LEU A 90 -15.05 -1.52 18.51
C LEU A 90 -16.33 -0.71 18.32
N ALA A 91 -16.88 -0.15 19.40
CA ALA A 91 -18.06 0.71 19.33
C ALA A 91 -17.80 1.95 18.46
N SER A 92 -16.62 2.55 18.56
CA SER A 92 -16.23 3.72 17.75
C SER A 92 -16.25 3.40 16.26
N ILE A 93 -15.71 2.24 15.85
CA ILE A 93 -15.71 1.81 14.44
C ILE A 93 -17.15 1.63 13.92
N GLN A 94 -18.04 1.11 14.76
CA GLN A 94 -19.45 0.88 14.41
C GLN A 94 -20.24 2.17 14.23
N THR A 95 -20.02 3.17 15.08
CA THR A 95 -20.81 4.41 15.09
C THR A 95 -20.18 5.55 14.32
N GLU A 96 -18.91 5.46 13.93
CA GLU A 96 -18.21 6.54 13.24
C GLU A 96 -18.85 6.83 11.88
N ALA A 97 -19.01 8.12 11.56
CA ALA A 97 -19.60 8.55 10.29
C ALA A 97 -18.52 8.86 9.25
N SER A 98 -17.39 9.45 9.64
CA SER A 98 -16.30 9.80 8.72
C SER A 98 -15.50 8.54 8.33
N PRO A 99 -15.42 8.18 7.04
CA PRO A 99 -14.57 7.07 6.59
C PRO A 99 -13.08 7.27 6.93
N ASN A 100 -12.60 8.52 6.93
CA ASN A 100 -11.22 8.86 7.28
C ASN A 100 -10.92 8.56 8.75
N ILE A 101 -11.79 9.02 9.66
CA ILE A 101 -11.64 8.71 11.10
C ILE A 101 -11.81 7.21 11.34
N ARG A 102 -12.80 6.57 10.71
CA ARG A 102 -13.04 5.12 10.86
C ARG A 102 -11.81 4.30 10.52
N LYS A 103 -11.11 4.63 9.41
CA LYS A 103 -9.83 3.99 9.02
C LYS A 103 -8.77 4.15 10.11
N LYS A 104 -8.63 5.34 10.71
CA LYS A 104 -7.67 5.58 11.80
C LYS A 104 -8.02 4.81 13.07
N VAL A 105 -9.30 4.67 13.40
CA VAL A 105 -9.71 3.82 14.54
C VAL A 105 -9.45 2.34 14.25
N CYS A 106 -9.67 1.89 13.01
CA CYS A 106 -9.29 0.54 12.57
C CYS A 106 -7.78 0.31 12.70
N ASP A 107 -6.96 1.30 12.37
CA ASP A 107 -5.52 1.23 12.57
C ASP A 107 -5.14 1.08 14.05
N ILE A 108 -5.79 1.81 14.95
CA ILE A 108 -5.60 1.68 16.40
C ILE A 108 -6.00 0.27 16.86
N ALA A 109 -7.14 -0.25 16.39
CA ALA A 109 -7.61 -1.59 16.74
C ALA A 109 -6.64 -2.69 16.25
N ALA A 110 -6.12 -2.57 15.02
CA ALA A 110 -5.11 -3.47 14.49
C ALA A 110 -3.81 -3.40 15.31
N GLU A 111 -3.36 -2.20 15.67
CA GLU A 111 -2.15 -1.98 16.50
C GLU A 111 -2.29 -2.58 17.89
N LEU A 112 -3.43 -2.32 18.56
CA LEU A 112 -3.71 -2.91 19.86
C LEU A 112 -3.75 -4.44 19.76
N SER A 113 -4.43 -4.99 18.75
CA SER A 113 -4.50 -6.43 18.57
C SER A 113 -3.15 -7.08 18.31
N ARG A 114 -2.23 -6.40 17.61
CA ARG A 114 -0.87 -6.90 17.37
C ARG A 114 -0.12 -7.12 18.67
N ASN A 115 -0.23 -6.16 19.59
CA ASN A 115 0.39 -6.24 20.91
C ASN A 115 -0.33 -7.19 21.89
N LEU A 116 -1.58 -7.56 21.60
CA LEU A 116 -2.37 -8.50 22.40
C LEU A 116 -2.21 -9.97 21.95
N VAL A 117 -1.33 -10.26 21.00
CA VAL A 117 -0.89 -11.63 20.73
C VAL A 117 0.19 -12.00 21.75
N GLY A 118 -0.15 -12.87 22.70
CA GLY A 118 0.75 -13.26 23.78
C GLY A 118 1.93 -14.11 23.32
N ASP A 119 2.88 -14.36 24.22
CA ASP A 119 4.04 -15.25 23.99
C ASP A 119 3.64 -16.68 23.59
N ASP A 120 2.45 -17.11 24.00
CA ASP A 120 1.85 -18.39 23.64
C ASP A 120 1.23 -18.38 22.23
N GLY A 121 1.34 -17.27 21.51
CA GLY A 121 0.79 -17.05 20.17
C GLY A 121 -0.72 -16.90 20.11
N ASN A 122 -1.42 -16.80 21.24
CA ASN A 122 -2.87 -16.61 21.27
C ASN A 122 -3.23 -15.12 21.32
N ASN A 123 -4.24 -14.73 20.53
CA ASN A 123 -4.81 -13.39 20.60
C ASN A 123 -5.72 -13.26 21.83
N GLN A 124 -5.42 -12.31 22.71
CA GLN A 124 -6.14 -12.06 23.96
C GLN A 124 -7.38 -11.15 23.77
N TRP A 125 -7.75 -10.86 22.52
CA TRP A 125 -8.91 -10.04 22.15
C TRP A 125 -9.91 -10.81 21.26
N PRO A 126 -10.63 -11.80 21.82
CA PRO A 126 -11.59 -12.60 21.06
C PRO A 126 -12.77 -11.77 20.53
N GLU A 127 -13.14 -10.68 21.19
CA GLU A 127 -14.22 -9.78 20.75
C GLU A 127 -13.89 -9.12 19.41
N LEU A 128 -12.62 -8.83 19.12
CA LEU A 128 -12.19 -8.30 17.83
C LEU A 128 -12.34 -9.36 16.72
N LEU A 129 -11.98 -10.61 16.98
CA LEU A 129 -12.19 -11.69 16.02
C LEU A 129 -13.67 -11.86 15.69
N LYS A 130 -14.53 -11.82 16.71
CA LYS A 130 -15.99 -11.81 16.51
C LYS A 130 -16.44 -10.61 15.68
N PHE A 131 -15.94 -9.41 16.01
CA PHE A 131 -16.24 -8.20 15.26
C PHE A 131 -15.87 -8.32 13.78
N LEU A 132 -14.70 -8.89 13.46
CA LEU A 132 -14.28 -9.09 12.06
C LEU A 132 -15.24 -10.01 11.31
N PHE A 133 -15.56 -11.17 11.88
CA PHE A 133 -16.46 -12.12 11.23
C PHE A 133 -17.87 -11.57 11.06
N ASP A 134 -18.40 -10.88 12.07
CA ASP A 134 -19.73 -10.28 11.99
C ASP A 134 -19.75 -9.12 10.96
N SER A 135 -18.69 -8.30 10.91
CA SER A 135 -18.59 -7.13 10.04
C SER A 135 -18.40 -7.47 8.56
N VAL A 136 -17.61 -8.50 8.23
CA VAL A 136 -17.42 -8.99 6.86
C VAL A 136 -18.72 -9.51 6.25
N ASN A 137 -19.59 -10.08 7.07
CA ASN A 137 -20.90 -10.60 6.64
C ASN A 137 -22.04 -9.57 6.76
N SER A 138 -21.72 -8.34 7.17
CA SER A 138 -22.71 -7.27 7.33
C SER A 138 -23.19 -6.75 5.98
N GLN A 139 -24.43 -6.27 5.92
CA GLN A 139 -24.93 -5.50 4.78
C GLN A 139 -24.36 -4.08 4.74
N ASP A 140 -23.79 -3.60 5.85
CA ASP A 140 -23.13 -2.31 5.91
C ASP A 140 -21.74 -2.38 5.26
N VAL A 141 -21.61 -1.70 4.10
CA VAL A 141 -20.35 -1.57 3.36
C VAL A 141 -19.23 -1.02 4.25
N SER A 142 -19.53 -0.05 5.12
CA SER A 142 -18.52 0.59 5.96
C SER A 142 -17.93 -0.36 7.01
N LEU A 143 -18.74 -1.30 7.52
CA LEU A 143 -18.26 -2.34 8.43
C LEU A 143 -17.43 -3.39 7.69
N ARG A 144 -17.85 -3.78 6.48
CA ARG A 144 -17.07 -4.68 5.62
C ARG A 144 -15.70 -4.08 5.29
N GLU A 145 -15.65 -2.79 4.94
CA GLU A 145 -14.39 -2.06 4.74
C GLU A 145 -13.54 -2.05 6.02
N SER A 146 -14.14 -1.75 7.17
CA SER A 146 -13.41 -1.71 8.45
C SER A 146 -12.76 -3.05 8.79
N ALA A 147 -13.48 -4.15 8.58
CA ALA A 147 -12.95 -5.47 8.87
C ALA A 147 -11.79 -5.86 7.93
N LEU A 148 -11.93 -5.59 6.64
CA LEU A 148 -10.85 -5.81 5.67
C LEU A 148 -9.64 -4.90 5.96
N HIS A 149 -9.86 -3.67 6.43
CA HIS A 149 -8.80 -2.72 6.77
C HIS A 149 -7.98 -3.20 7.97
N ILE A 150 -8.66 -3.67 9.03
CA ILE A 150 -8.00 -4.25 10.20
C ILE A 150 -7.20 -5.49 9.79
N PHE A 151 -7.80 -6.38 9.01
CA PHE A 151 -7.12 -7.59 8.55
C PHE A 151 -5.94 -7.31 7.61
N TRP A 152 -6.06 -6.30 6.74
CA TRP A 152 -4.95 -5.84 5.90
C TRP A 152 -3.78 -5.31 6.73
N ASN A 153 -4.05 -4.52 7.78
CA ASN A 153 -3.03 -3.93 8.63
C ASN A 153 -2.37 -4.98 9.57
N PHE A 154 -3.15 -5.97 10.06
CA PHE A 154 -2.63 -7.07 10.86
C PHE A 154 -3.19 -8.43 10.42
N PRO A 155 -2.62 -9.08 9.39
CA PRO A 155 -3.07 -10.39 8.93
C PRO A 155 -2.85 -11.52 9.94
N GLY A 156 -1.88 -11.37 10.84
CA GLY A 156 -1.56 -12.30 11.92
C GLY A 156 -2.55 -12.32 13.09
N ILE A 157 -3.70 -11.65 12.96
CA ILE A 157 -4.69 -11.48 14.04
C ILE A 157 -5.21 -12.77 14.65
N PHE A 158 -5.15 -13.89 13.93
CA PHE A 158 -5.60 -15.19 14.42
C PHE A 158 -4.55 -15.93 15.27
N GLY A 159 -3.30 -15.46 15.30
CA GLY A 159 -2.20 -16.12 16.01
C GLY A 159 -2.14 -17.62 15.70
N ASN A 160 -2.02 -18.44 16.74
CA ASN A 160 -1.99 -19.90 16.63
C ASN A 160 -3.29 -20.55 16.14
N GLN A 161 -4.39 -19.80 16.06
CA GLN A 161 -5.66 -20.27 15.52
C GLN A 161 -5.78 -20.07 14.00
N GLN A 162 -4.77 -19.46 13.33
CA GLN A 162 -4.81 -19.18 11.90
C GLN A 162 -5.17 -20.42 11.06
N GLN A 163 -4.60 -21.59 11.40
CA GLN A 163 -4.86 -22.82 10.65
C GLN A 163 -6.32 -23.30 10.78
N HIS A 164 -6.99 -23.01 11.90
CA HIS A 164 -8.40 -23.34 12.10
C HIS A 164 -9.31 -22.47 11.21
N TYR A 165 -8.96 -21.20 11.04
CA TYR A 165 -9.75 -20.23 10.26
C TYR A 165 -9.35 -20.12 8.79
N MET A 166 -8.37 -20.91 8.32
CA MET A 166 -7.78 -20.78 6.99
C MET A 166 -8.81 -20.77 5.86
N GLU A 167 -9.75 -21.72 5.86
CA GLU A 167 -10.81 -21.80 4.85
C GLU A 167 -11.79 -20.62 4.92
N VAL A 168 -12.04 -20.10 6.12
CA VAL A 168 -12.93 -18.96 6.34
C VAL A 168 -12.28 -17.68 5.81
N ILE A 169 -11.00 -17.46 6.12
CA ILE A 169 -10.20 -16.34 5.61
C ILE A 169 -10.19 -16.36 4.08
N LYS A 170 -9.89 -17.51 3.50
CA LYS A 170 -9.84 -17.69 2.05
C LYS A 170 -11.19 -17.38 1.41
N ARG A 171 -12.29 -17.96 1.92
CA ARG A 171 -13.64 -17.72 1.41
C ARG A 171 -14.02 -16.24 1.49
N MET A 172 -13.73 -15.59 2.62
CA MET A 172 -13.95 -14.16 2.80
C MET A 172 -13.26 -13.34 1.71
N LEU A 173 -11.95 -13.55 1.51
CA LEU A 173 -11.18 -12.79 0.53
C LEU A 173 -11.69 -13.00 -0.90
N VAL A 174 -12.04 -14.24 -1.27
CA VAL A 174 -12.66 -14.54 -2.58
C VAL A 174 -13.97 -13.78 -2.75
N GLN A 175 -14.87 -13.86 -1.77
CA GLN A 175 -16.18 -13.21 -1.83
C GLN A 175 -16.05 -11.69 -1.94
N CYS A 176 -15.19 -11.07 -1.13
CA CYS A 176 -14.98 -9.62 -1.16
C CYS A 176 -14.33 -9.17 -2.47
N MET A 177 -13.39 -9.92 -3.05
CA MET A 177 -12.81 -9.60 -4.37
C MET A 177 -13.81 -9.77 -5.53
N GLN A 178 -14.89 -10.52 -5.33
CA GLN A 178 -15.97 -10.71 -6.31
C GLN A 178 -17.12 -9.69 -6.16
N ASP A 179 -17.07 -8.79 -5.18
CA ASP A 179 -18.11 -7.79 -4.92
C ASP A 179 -18.13 -6.69 -5.99
N GLN A 180 -18.84 -6.94 -7.10
CA GLN A 180 -18.95 -6.02 -8.23
C GLN A 180 -19.65 -4.70 -7.90
N GLU A 181 -20.46 -4.67 -6.84
CA GLU A 181 -21.19 -3.47 -6.43
C GLU A 181 -20.28 -2.48 -5.69
N ASN A 182 -19.20 -2.98 -5.07
CA ASN A 182 -18.35 -2.18 -4.18
C ASN A 182 -16.87 -2.28 -4.59
N PRO A 183 -16.37 -1.42 -5.51
CA PRO A 183 -14.97 -1.42 -5.94
C PRO A 183 -13.97 -1.30 -4.79
N GLN A 184 -14.27 -0.47 -3.78
CA GLN A 184 -13.41 -0.26 -2.62
C GLN A 184 -13.22 -1.54 -1.79
N ILE A 185 -14.27 -2.36 -1.65
CA ILE A 185 -14.20 -3.67 -0.97
C ILE A 185 -13.26 -4.61 -1.73
N ARG A 186 -13.33 -4.59 -3.06
CA ARG A 186 -12.46 -5.42 -3.92
C ARG A 186 -10.99 -5.01 -3.80
N THR A 187 -10.70 -3.71 -3.90
CA THR A 187 -9.36 -3.16 -3.69
C THR A 187 -8.80 -3.56 -2.32
N LEU A 188 -9.59 -3.35 -1.26
CA LEU A 188 -9.13 -3.64 0.10
C LEU A 188 -8.96 -5.14 0.36
N ALA A 189 -9.83 -5.97 -0.22
CA ALA A 189 -9.68 -7.43 -0.16
C ALA A 189 -8.44 -7.94 -0.89
N ALA A 190 -8.12 -7.37 -2.06
CA ALA A 190 -6.90 -7.73 -2.79
C ALA A 190 -5.64 -7.32 -2.00
N ARG A 191 -5.63 -6.11 -1.41
CA ARG A 191 -4.54 -5.66 -0.52
C ARG A 191 -4.42 -6.54 0.72
N ALA A 192 -5.54 -6.90 1.34
CA ALA A 192 -5.56 -7.79 2.50
C ALA A 192 -5.03 -9.19 2.14
N ALA A 193 -5.40 -9.72 0.97
CA ALA A 193 -4.89 -10.99 0.47
C ALA A 193 -3.37 -10.93 0.23
N ALA A 194 -2.86 -9.84 -0.35
CA ALA A 194 -1.43 -9.63 -0.54
C ALA A 194 -0.69 -9.53 0.80
N SER A 195 -1.19 -8.73 1.74
CA SER A 195 -0.62 -8.58 3.09
C SER A 195 -0.59 -9.93 3.85
N PHE A 196 -1.63 -10.75 3.70
CA PHE A 196 -1.68 -12.10 4.26
C PHE A 196 -0.66 -13.05 3.64
N VAL A 197 -0.46 -12.98 2.32
CA VAL A 197 0.58 -13.74 1.60
C VAL A 197 1.97 -13.34 2.10
N LEU A 198 2.25 -12.04 2.20
CA LEU A 198 3.53 -11.49 2.67
C LEU A 198 3.83 -11.91 4.12
N SER A 199 2.83 -11.82 4.99
CA SER A 199 2.94 -12.25 6.40
C SER A 199 3.21 -13.75 6.56
N ASN A 200 3.00 -14.54 5.49
CA ASN A 200 3.18 -16.00 5.47
C ASN A 200 4.22 -16.46 4.45
N GLU A 201 5.17 -15.60 4.05
CA GLU A 201 6.16 -15.88 3.01
C GLU A 201 6.94 -17.21 3.21
N GLY A 202 7.24 -17.57 4.46
CA GLY A 202 7.95 -18.80 4.82
C GLY A 202 7.08 -20.07 4.75
N ASN A 203 5.76 -19.95 4.69
CA ASN A 203 4.81 -21.07 4.77
C ASN A 203 4.38 -21.54 3.37
N THR A 204 5.26 -22.26 2.68
CA THR A 204 5.01 -22.74 1.31
C THR A 204 3.69 -23.55 1.15
N PRO A 205 3.31 -24.47 2.06
CA PRO A 205 2.01 -25.16 1.96
C PRO A 205 0.82 -24.20 1.98
N LEU A 206 0.85 -23.19 2.85
CA LEU A 206 -0.19 -22.16 2.91
C LEU A 206 -0.22 -21.34 1.63
N LEU A 207 0.93 -20.86 1.14
CA LEU A 207 0.99 -20.09 -0.11
C LEU A 207 0.41 -20.86 -1.31
N LYS A 208 0.64 -22.18 -1.38
CA LYS A 208 0.00 -23.03 -2.40
C LYS A 208 -1.51 -23.09 -2.22
N HIS A 209 -1.99 -23.21 -0.99
CA HIS A 209 -3.41 -23.26 -0.68
C HIS A 209 -4.14 -21.96 -1.06
N PHE A 210 -3.47 -20.81 -0.96
CA PHE A 210 -4.02 -19.48 -1.32
C PHE A 210 -3.71 -19.04 -2.77
N SER A 211 -3.12 -19.90 -3.59
CA SER A 211 -2.69 -19.53 -4.96
C SER A 211 -3.84 -19.22 -5.93
N ASP A 212 -5.05 -19.67 -5.61
CA ASP A 212 -6.28 -19.38 -6.34
C ASP A 212 -6.86 -17.98 -6.04
N LEU A 213 -6.33 -17.26 -5.06
CA LEU A 213 -6.63 -15.83 -4.89
C LEU A 213 -5.93 -14.96 -5.95
N LEU A 214 -4.79 -15.43 -6.47
CA LEU A 214 -3.92 -14.64 -7.35
C LEU A 214 -4.64 -14.12 -8.61
N PRO A 215 -5.45 -14.90 -9.35
CA PRO A 215 -6.22 -14.35 -10.47
C PRO A 215 -7.13 -13.18 -10.08
N GLY A 216 -7.76 -13.26 -8.90
CA GLY A 216 -8.57 -12.17 -8.35
C GLY A 216 -7.74 -10.92 -8.03
N ILE A 217 -6.58 -11.10 -7.40
CA ILE A 217 -5.63 -10.01 -7.14
C ILE A 217 -5.22 -9.33 -8.46
N LEU A 218 -4.83 -10.10 -9.49
CA LEU A 218 -4.42 -9.56 -10.79
C LEU A 218 -5.57 -8.81 -11.49
N GLN A 219 -6.80 -9.31 -11.38
CA GLN A 219 -7.97 -8.61 -11.90
C GLN A 219 -8.16 -7.26 -11.20
N VAL A 220 -8.06 -7.23 -9.87
CA VAL A 220 -8.23 -5.99 -9.10
C VAL A 220 -7.08 -5.00 -9.39
N VAL A 221 -5.83 -5.47 -9.53
CA VAL A 221 -4.70 -4.63 -9.98
C VAL A 221 -5.02 -3.94 -11.30
N ASN A 222 -5.48 -4.71 -12.29
CA ASN A 222 -5.85 -4.16 -13.59
C ASN A 222 -6.90 -3.04 -13.45
N GLU A 223 -7.98 -3.32 -12.72
CA GLU A 223 -9.10 -2.38 -12.61
C GLU A 223 -8.78 -1.15 -11.77
N SER A 224 -8.05 -1.30 -10.65
CA SER A 224 -7.70 -0.18 -9.77
C SER A 224 -6.75 0.79 -10.47
N CYS A 225 -5.81 0.30 -11.30
CA CYS A 225 -4.94 1.16 -12.09
C CYS A 225 -5.74 2.11 -13.00
N TYR A 226 -6.78 1.63 -13.68
CA TYR A 226 -7.64 2.48 -14.51
C TYR A 226 -8.57 3.41 -13.71
N GLN A 227 -8.59 3.28 -12.39
CA GLN A 227 -9.26 4.20 -11.45
C GLN A 227 -8.27 5.11 -10.73
N ALA A 228 -7.03 5.24 -11.25
CA ALA A 228 -5.95 6.02 -10.65
C ALA A 228 -5.53 5.55 -9.24
N ASP A 229 -5.76 4.27 -8.91
CA ASP A 229 -5.35 3.64 -7.65
C ASP A 229 -4.26 2.59 -7.90
N ASP A 230 -3.03 2.93 -7.49
CA ASP A 230 -1.84 2.10 -7.60
C ASP A 230 -1.60 1.20 -6.37
N SER A 231 -2.49 1.22 -5.38
CA SER A 231 -2.26 0.58 -4.08
C SER A 231 -2.16 -0.94 -4.16
N VAL A 232 -2.95 -1.58 -5.03
CA VAL A 232 -2.88 -3.03 -5.25
C VAL A 232 -1.67 -3.41 -6.11
N LEU A 233 -1.28 -2.53 -7.04
CA LEU A 233 -0.08 -2.72 -7.85
C LEU A 233 1.18 -2.66 -6.98
N LYS A 234 1.25 -1.73 -6.01
CA LYS A 234 2.30 -1.70 -4.97
C LYS A 234 2.36 -3.01 -4.20
N SER A 235 1.21 -3.54 -3.77
CA SER A 235 1.16 -4.86 -3.13
C SER A 235 1.63 -6.01 -4.05
N LEU A 236 1.44 -5.91 -5.36
CA LEU A 236 1.97 -6.90 -6.31
C LEU A 236 3.50 -6.81 -6.43
N VAL A 237 4.07 -5.61 -6.41
CA VAL A 237 5.54 -5.39 -6.34
C VAL A 237 6.10 -6.01 -5.05
N GLU A 238 5.47 -5.77 -3.90
CA GLU A 238 5.88 -6.37 -2.62
C GLU A 238 5.84 -7.91 -2.67
N ILE A 239 4.82 -8.51 -3.29
CA ILE A 239 4.77 -9.98 -3.49
C ILE A 239 5.92 -10.45 -4.38
N ALA A 240 6.24 -9.72 -5.45
CA ALA A 240 7.34 -10.06 -6.34
C ALA A 240 8.71 -9.98 -5.63
N ASP A 241 8.86 -9.06 -4.68
CA ASP A 241 10.08 -8.91 -3.89
C ASP A 241 10.22 -10.01 -2.82
N THR A 242 9.23 -10.09 -1.93
CA THR A 242 9.30 -10.89 -0.70
C THR A 242 8.86 -12.34 -0.93
N ALA A 243 7.78 -12.57 -1.69
CA ALA A 243 7.16 -13.89 -1.85
C ALA A 243 7.01 -14.35 -3.33
N PRO A 244 8.02 -14.22 -4.21
CA PRO A 244 7.84 -14.39 -5.67
C PRO A 244 7.37 -15.80 -6.08
N LYS A 245 7.64 -16.82 -5.26
CA LYS A 245 7.18 -18.20 -5.53
C LYS A 245 5.66 -18.32 -5.50
N TYR A 246 4.95 -17.43 -4.80
CA TYR A 246 3.49 -17.36 -4.80
C TYR A 246 2.93 -17.06 -6.20
N LEU A 247 3.65 -16.27 -7.00
CA LEU A 247 3.24 -15.89 -8.35
C LEU A 247 3.37 -17.03 -9.37
N ARG A 248 4.12 -18.08 -9.06
CA ARG A 248 4.45 -19.17 -9.99
C ARG A 248 3.25 -19.78 -10.73
N PRO A 249 2.09 -20.07 -10.11
CA PRO A 249 0.97 -20.69 -10.80
C PRO A 249 0.36 -19.81 -11.90
N ASN A 250 0.47 -18.48 -11.80
CA ASN A 250 -0.07 -17.53 -12.77
C ASN A 250 1.00 -16.55 -13.27
N LEU A 251 2.27 -16.96 -13.29
CA LEU A 251 3.39 -16.06 -13.59
C LEU A 251 3.27 -15.41 -14.98
N GLU A 252 2.85 -16.18 -15.99
CA GLU A 252 2.58 -15.65 -17.33
C GLU A 252 1.53 -14.53 -17.27
N ALA A 253 0.42 -14.74 -16.56
CA ALA A 253 -0.65 -13.75 -16.44
C ALA A 253 -0.19 -12.51 -15.67
N THR A 254 0.59 -12.67 -14.61
CA THR A 254 1.22 -11.56 -13.86
C THR A 254 2.08 -10.71 -14.79
N LEU A 255 2.97 -11.35 -15.56
CA LEU A 255 3.89 -10.66 -16.45
C LEU A 255 3.17 -9.98 -17.62
N GLN A 256 2.15 -10.62 -18.22
CA GLN A 256 1.33 -10.02 -19.28
C GLN A 256 0.57 -8.79 -18.77
N LEU A 257 0.04 -8.84 -17.55
CA LEU A 257 -0.60 -7.69 -16.92
C LEU A 257 0.40 -6.55 -16.70
N SER A 258 1.57 -6.85 -16.13
CA SER A 258 2.63 -5.85 -15.92
C SER A 258 3.05 -5.17 -17.23
N LEU A 259 3.26 -5.94 -18.30
CA LEU A 259 3.57 -5.38 -19.62
C LEU A 259 2.43 -4.52 -20.16
N LYS A 260 1.19 -4.99 -20.05
CA LYS A 260 0.01 -4.24 -20.49
C LYS A 260 -0.06 -2.88 -19.80
N LEU A 261 0.05 -2.84 -18.47
CA LEU A 261 -0.04 -1.60 -17.70
C LEU A 261 1.16 -0.68 -17.97
N CYS A 262 2.37 -1.22 -18.08
CA CYS A 262 3.58 -0.45 -18.42
C CYS A 262 3.46 0.26 -19.79
N ALA A 263 2.89 -0.42 -20.78
CA ALA A 263 2.77 0.07 -22.15
C ALA A 263 1.56 1.01 -22.38
N ASP A 264 0.63 1.09 -21.43
CA ASP A 264 -0.59 1.88 -21.59
C ASP A 264 -0.34 3.37 -21.28
N THR A 265 -0.25 4.18 -22.32
CA THR A 265 -0.02 5.63 -22.22
C THR A 265 -1.20 6.42 -21.65
N ASN A 266 -2.33 5.76 -21.35
CA ASN A 266 -3.44 6.39 -20.62
C ASN A 266 -3.23 6.36 -19.09
N LEU A 267 -2.28 5.57 -18.59
CA LEU A 267 -1.91 5.53 -17.18
C LEU A 267 -0.80 6.55 -16.89
N ASN A 268 -0.73 7.03 -15.65
CA ASN A 268 0.31 7.97 -15.25
C ASN A 268 1.70 7.28 -15.14
N ASN A 269 2.76 8.09 -15.08
CA ASN A 269 4.15 7.59 -15.03
C ASN A 269 4.38 6.66 -13.84
N MET A 270 3.94 7.04 -12.63
CA MET A 270 4.07 6.20 -11.42
C MET A 270 3.45 4.80 -11.61
N GLN A 271 2.25 4.71 -12.19
CA GLN A 271 1.58 3.41 -12.44
C GLN A 271 2.33 2.56 -13.47
N ARG A 272 2.82 3.19 -14.55
CA ARG A 272 3.59 2.51 -15.61
C ARG A 272 4.93 2.01 -15.07
N GLN A 273 5.61 2.84 -14.28
CA GLN A 273 6.89 2.53 -13.63
C GLN A 273 6.72 1.41 -12.58
N LEU A 274 5.67 1.43 -11.75
CA LEU A 274 5.36 0.35 -10.82
C LEU A 274 5.05 -0.97 -11.54
N ALA A 275 4.35 -0.92 -12.67
CA ALA A 275 4.08 -2.10 -13.47
C ALA A 275 5.36 -2.72 -14.05
N LEU A 276 6.29 -1.86 -14.49
CA LEU A 276 7.63 -2.25 -14.89
C LEU A 276 8.42 -2.85 -13.71
N GLU A 277 8.34 -2.23 -12.53
CA GLU A 277 9.06 -2.66 -11.34
C GLU A 277 8.73 -4.11 -10.97
N VAL A 278 7.49 -4.58 -11.13
CA VAL A 278 7.14 -6.00 -10.93
C VAL A 278 8.05 -6.95 -11.74
N ILE A 279 8.35 -6.61 -13.01
CA ILE A 279 9.19 -7.43 -13.89
C ILE A 279 10.67 -7.32 -13.47
N VAL A 280 11.11 -6.11 -13.14
CA VAL A 280 12.48 -5.83 -12.69
C VAL A 280 12.77 -6.60 -11.40
N THR A 281 11.92 -6.47 -10.39
CA THR A 281 12.03 -7.18 -9.11
C THR A 281 12.07 -8.70 -9.33
N LEU A 282 11.20 -9.25 -10.18
CA LEU A 282 11.22 -10.70 -10.49
C LEU A 282 12.51 -11.15 -11.18
N SER A 283 13.18 -10.26 -11.91
CA SER A 283 14.48 -10.54 -12.51
C SER A 283 15.59 -10.68 -11.47
N GLU A 284 15.44 -10.06 -10.31
CA GLU A 284 16.40 -10.06 -9.19
C GLU A 284 16.07 -11.18 -8.20
N THR A 285 14.81 -11.29 -7.76
CA THR A 285 14.38 -12.19 -6.69
C THR A 285 14.04 -13.60 -7.18
N ALA A 286 13.63 -13.73 -8.45
CA ALA A 286 13.16 -14.99 -9.03
C ALA A 286 13.62 -15.20 -10.48
N ALA A 287 14.84 -14.78 -10.81
CA ALA A 287 15.43 -14.89 -12.16
C ALA A 287 15.22 -16.26 -12.81
N ALA A 288 15.40 -17.36 -12.06
CA ALA A 288 15.23 -18.71 -12.58
C ALA A 288 13.79 -19.05 -13.02
N MET A 289 12.78 -18.41 -12.42
CA MET A 289 11.39 -18.49 -12.89
C MET A 289 11.22 -17.66 -14.15
N LEU A 290 11.69 -16.40 -14.14
CA LEU A 290 11.53 -15.48 -15.26
C LEU A 290 12.25 -15.96 -16.54
N ARG A 291 13.41 -16.62 -16.42
CA ARG A 291 14.14 -17.24 -17.54
C ARG A 291 13.35 -18.30 -18.32
N LYS A 292 12.24 -18.82 -17.77
CA LYS A 292 11.35 -19.75 -18.47
C LYS A 292 10.31 -19.06 -19.36
N HIS A 293 10.18 -17.75 -19.24
CA HIS A 293 9.20 -16.91 -19.94
C HIS A 293 9.91 -15.93 -20.89
N THR A 294 10.89 -16.40 -21.65
CA THR A 294 11.72 -15.56 -22.53
C THR A 294 10.93 -14.81 -23.60
N ALA A 295 9.76 -15.30 -24.01
CA ALA A 295 8.89 -14.61 -24.95
C ALA A 295 8.31 -13.30 -24.39
N ILE A 296 7.99 -13.28 -23.09
CA ILE A 296 7.58 -12.06 -22.38
C ILE A 296 8.79 -11.15 -22.18
N VAL A 297 9.91 -11.70 -21.72
CA VAL A 297 11.16 -10.95 -21.54
C VAL A 297 11.60 -10.30 -22.86
N ALA A 298 11.29 -10.90 -24.02
CA ALA A 298 11.58 -10.28 -25.31
C ALA A 298 10.74 -9.02 -25.62
N GLN A 299 9.70 -8.72 -24.82
CA GLN A 299 8.90 -7.49 -24.91
C GLN A 299 9.48 -6.34 -24.06
N ILE A 300 10.55 -6.60 -23.29
CA ILE A 300 11.36 -5.59 -22.59
C ILE A 300 11.78 -4.39 -23.44
N PRO A 301 11.93 -4.45 -24.78
CA PRO A 301 12.13 -3.25 -25.57
C PRO A 301 11.02 -2.19 -25.44
N GLN A 302 9.85 -2.50 -24.87
CA GLN A 302 8.90 -1.48 -24.41
C GLN A 302 9.51 -0.52 -23.38
N MET A 303 10.52 -0.95 -22.62
CA MET A 303 11.33 -0.11 -21.73
C MET A 303 12.19 0.90 -22.51
N LEU A 304 12.60 0.57 -23.74
CA LEU A 304 13.26 1.55 -24.62
C LEU A 304 12.30 2.66 -25.05
N ALA A 305 10.99 2.40 -25.09
CA ALA A 305 10.00 3.45 -25.33
C ALA A 305 9.86 4.39 -24.12
N MET A 306 10.09 3.92 -22.90
CA MET A 306 10.22 4.79 -21.72
C MET A 306 11.52 5.60 -21.77
N MET A 307 12.63 4.99 -22.21
CA MET A 307 13.95 5.66 -22.35
C MET A 307 13.98 6.80 -23.39
N VAL A 308 13.02 6.85 -24.33
CA VAL A 308 12.93 7.92 -25.34
C VAL A 308 11.81 8.92 -25.06
N ASP A 309 11.15 8.79 -23.91
CA ASP A 309 10.17 9.74 -23.40
C ASP A 309 10.93 10.93 -22.78
N LEU A 310 11.56 11.73 -23.65
CA LEU A 310 12.37 12.89 -23.31
C LEU A 310 11.62 14.16 -23.72
N GLU A 311 11.54 15.12 -22.81
CA GLU A 311 10.98 16.44 -23.09
C GLU A 311 11.99 17.30 -23.86
N GLU A 312 11.52 18.13 -24.80
CA GLU A 312 12.39 19.11 -25.46
C GLU A 312 12.50 20.33 -24.55
N ASP A 313 13.61 20.40 -23.80
CA ASP A 313 13.97 21.56 -23.00
C ASP A 313 14.93 22.47 -23.77
N GLU A 314 14.48 23.70 -24.06
CA GLU A 314 15.24 24.72 -24.79
C GLU A 314 16.43 25.25 -23.99
N GLU A 315 16.35 25.20 -22.66
CA GLU A 315 17.39 25.67 -21.73
C GLU A 315 18.33 24.54 -21.30
N TRP A 316 18.09 23.29 -21.72
CA TRP A 316 18.89 22.12 -21.35
C TRP A 316 20.41 22.30 -21.53
N ALA A 317 20.81 23.01 -22.59
CA ALA A 317 22.23 23.28 -22.88
C ALA A 317 22.87 24.34 -21.95
N MET A 318 22.06 25.03 -21.14
CA MET A 318 22.41 26.15 -20.26
C MET A 318 22.12 25.85 -18.79
N THR A 319 21.38 24.78 -18.50
CA THR A 319 21.01 24.34 -17.15
C THR A 319 22.13 23.49 -16.54
N ASP A 320 22.74 23.98 -15.44
CA ASP A 320 23.77 23.26 -14.67
C ASP A 320 23.21 22.57 -13.41
N GLU A 321 21.98 22.88 -13.02
CA GLU A 321 21.30 22.32 -11.84
C GLU A 321 20.35 21.19 -12.27
N LEU A 322 20.48 20.03 -11.64
CA LEU A 322 19.52 18.93 -11.81
C LEU A 322 18.25 19.23 -11.02
N GLU A 323 17.09 19.08 -11.65
CA GLU A 323 15.80 19.24 -10.97
C GLU A 323 15.44 17.93 -10.24
N GLU A 324 14.69 18.03 -9.13
CA GLU A 324 14.26 16.82 -8.39
C GLU A 324 13.37 15.90 -9.27
N ASP A 325 12.59 16.49 -10.17
CA ASP A 325 11.68 15.78 -11.07
C ASP A 325 12.42 15.01 -12.20
N ASP A 326 13.69 15.33 -12.47
CA ASP A 326 14.50 14.65 -13.49
C ASP A 326 14.67 13.14 -13.17
N PHE A 327 14.73 12.81 -11.87
CA PHE A 327 14.94 11.45 -11.38
C PHE A 327 13.70 10.56 -11.48
N ASP A 328 12.51 11.16 -11.53
CA ASP A 328 11.21 10.46 -11.60
C ASP A 328 10.71 10.28 -13.04
N SER A 329 11.50 10.73 -14.03
CA SER A 329 11.16 10.62 -15.45
C SER A 329 11.12 9.16 -15.93
N ASN A 330 10.28 8.91 -16.95
CA ASN A 330 10.23 7.59 -17.60
C ASN A 330 11.57 7.21 -18.23
N ALA A 331 12.37 8.18 -18.67
CA ALA A 331 13.65 7.93 -19.29
C ALA A 331 14.64 7.30 -18.29
N VAL A 332 14.77 7.91 -17.11
CA VAL A 332 15.63 7.42 -16.02
C VAL A 332 15.11 6.08 -15.48
N ALA A 333 13.81 5.95 -15.26
CA ALA A 333 13.20 4.71 -14.81
C ALA A 333 13.45 3.55 -15.81
N GLY A 334 13.29 3.82 -17.11
CA GLY A 334 13.52 2.85 -18.18
C GLY A 334 14.99 2.40 -18.28
N GLU A 335 15.93 3.33 -18.14
CA GLU A 335 17.37 3.04 -18.14
C GLU A 335 17.76 2.15 -16.95
N SER A 336 17.39 2.57 -15.73
CA SER A 336 17.69 1.85 -14.49
C SER A 336 17.11 0.44 -14.51
N ALA A 337 15.86 0.30 -14.95
CA ALA A 337 15.20 -0.97 -15.06
C ALA A 337 15.89 -1.91 -16.08
N LEU A 338 16.38 -1.37 -17.20
CA LEU A 338 17.10 -2.16 -18.20
C LEU A 338 18.41 -2.73 -17.64
N ASP A 339 19.17 -1.90 -16.93
CA ASP A 339 20.41 -2.33 -16.28
C ASP A 339 20.16 -3.44 -15.25
N ARG A 340 19.18 -3.24 -14.36
CA ARG A 340 18.78 -4.21 -13.33
C ARG A 340 18.35 -5.55 -13.94
N ILE A 341 17.52 -5.53 -15.00
CA ILE A 341 17.12 -6.76 -15.69
C ILE A 341 18.31 -7.44 -16.39
N ALA A 342 19.19 -6.68 -17.03
CA ALA A 342 20.40 -7.21 -17.66
C ALA A 342 21.30 -7.92 -16.63
N CYS A 343 21.45 -7.34 -15.44
CA CYS A 343 22.17 -7.93 -14.32
C CYS A 343 21.49 -9.19 -13.78
N GLY A 344 20.17 -9.16 -13.53
CA GLY A 344 19.41 -10.28 -12.97
C GLY A 344 19.30 -11.49 -13.90
N LEU A 345 18.99 -11.27 -15.19
CA LEU A 345 18.81 -12.35 -16.16
C LEU A 345 20.12 -12.80 -16.80
N GLY A 346 21.09 -11.90 -16.93
CA GLY A 346 22.40 -12.11 -17.52
C GLY A 346 22.46 -11.85 -19.03
N GLY A 347 23.60 -11.35 -19.50
CA GLY A 347 23.80 -10.90 -20.89
C GLY A 347 23.59 -11.98 -21.97
N LYS A 348 23.68 -13.27 -21.65
CA LYS A 348 23.38 -14.35 -22.62
C LYS A 348 21.92 -14.34 -23.09
N ILE A 349 21.00 -13.89 -22.24
CA ILE A 349 19.57 -13.81 -22.53
C ILE A 349 19.23 -12.42 -23.07
N VAL A 350 19.72 -11.37 -22.40
CA VAL A 350 19.29 -9.99 -22.67
C VAL A 350 19.95 -9.41 -23.93
N LEU A 351 21.25 -9.66 -24.15
CA LEU A 351 21.97 -9.06 -25.29
C LEU A 351 21.36 -9.42 -26.66
N PRO A 352 20.99 -10.68 -26.95
CA PRO A 352 20.32 -11.02 -28.21
C PRO A 352 18.99 -10.28 -28.42
N MET A 353 18.24 -10.02 -27.34
CA MET A 353 16.92 -9.36 -27.39
C MET A 353 17.05 -7.87 -27.71
N ILE A 354 18.00 -7.20 -27.05
CA ILE A 354 18.11 -5.74 -27.15
C ILE A 354 18.99 -5.25 -28.31
N LYS A 355 19.95 -6.08 -28.77
CA LYS A 355 20.91 -5.68 -29.81
C LYS A 355 20.23 -5.16 -31.08
N GLN A 356 19.21 -5.85 -31.57
CA GLN A 356 18.50 -5.42 -32.79
C GLN A 356 17.75 -4.09 -32.58
N HIS A 357 17.18 -3.89 -31.40
CA HIS A 357 16.43 -2.69 -31.06
C HIS A 357 17.35 -1.47 -30.96
N ILE A 358 18.46 -1.57 -30.22
CA ILE A 358 19.46 -0.50 -30.12
C ILE A 358 20.00 -0.14 -31.51
N MET A 359 20.36 -1.12 -32.34
CA MET A 359 20.87 -0.86 -33.69
C MET A 359 19.85 -0.12 -34.56
N THR A 360 18.55 -0.44 -34.42
CA THR A 360 17.47 0.25 -35.13
C THR A 360 17.31 1.68 -34.64
N MET A 361 17.37 1.91 -33.32
CA MET A 361 17.27 3.24 -32.73
C MET A 361 18.46 4.15 -33.11
N LEU A 362 19.69 3.61 -33.12
CA LEU A 362 20.89 4.33 -33.56
C LEU A 362 20.83 4.71 -35.05
N GLN A 363 20.13 3.92 -35.85
CA GLN A 363 19.92 4.19 -37.28
C GLN A 363 18.72 5.10 -37.54
N ASN A 364 17.91 5.41 -36.53
CA ASN A 364 16.74 6.26 -36.67
C ASN A 364 17.19 7.72 -36.90
N ARG A 365 17.18 8.15 -38.17
CA ARG A 365 17.38 9.56 -38.52
C ARG A 365 16.08 10.29 -38.24
N ARG A 366 16.00 11.08 -37.16
CA ARG A 366 14.95 12.11 -37.01
C ARG A 366 14.90 12.91 -38.33
N GLN A 367 13.77 12.90 -39.03
CA GLN A 367 13.52 13.92 -40.05
C GLN A 367 13.49 15.26 -39.33
N PRO A 368 14.29 16.27 -39.74
CA PRO A 368 14.15 17.60 -39.19
C PRO A 368 12.71 18.07 -39.49
N ALA A 369 12.01 18.53 -38.45
CA ALA A 369 10.72 19.18 -38.59
C ALA A 369 10.84 20.22 -39.70
N ALA A 370 10.02 20.07 -40.74
CA ALA A 370 9.98 21.02 -41.84
C ALA A 370 9.69 22.40 -41.25
N THR A 371 10.69 23.28 -41.26
CA THR A 371 10.54 24.70 -41.00
C THR A 371 9.45 25.21 -41.94
N SER A 372 8.29 25.52 -41.38
CA SER A 372 7.24 26.26 -42.06
C SER A 372 7.76 27.68 -42.28
N GLN A 373 8.54 27.85 -43.36
CA GLN A 373 8.80 29.17 -43.91
C GLN A 373 7.47 29.72 -44.42
N SER A 374 6.84 30.55 -43.59
CA SER A 374 5.78 31.46 -44.01
C SER A 374 6.38 32.40 -45.05
N THR A 375 6.05 32.14 -46.31
CA THR A 375 6.30 33.05 -47.42
C THR A 375 5.39 34.27 -47.22
N HIS A 376 5.91 35.31 -46.55
CA HIS A 376 5.35 36.65 -46.72
C HIS A 376 5.65 37.11 -48.15
N SER A 377 4.65 36.91 -49.01
CA SER A 377 4.58 37.50 -50.34
C SER A 377 4.10 38.94 -50.16
N THR A 378 5.01 39.90 -50.26
CA THR A 378 4.69 41.30 -50.52
C THR A 378 4.30 41.45 -51.98
N SER A 379 3.04 41.80 -52.25
CA SER A 379 2.56 42.63 -53.37
C SER A 379 1.07 42.92 -53.18
#